data_AF-A0A961QSX5-F1
#
_entry.id   AF-A0A961QSX5-F1
#
_cell.length_a   1.000
_cell.length_b   1.000
_cell.length_c   1.000
_cell.angle_alpha   90.00
_cell.angle_beta   90.00
_cell.angle_gamma   90.00
#
_symmetry.space_group_name_H-M   'P 1'
#
loop_
_entity.id
_entity.type
_entity.pdbx_description
1 polymer ?
#
loop_
_entity_poly.entity_id
_entity_poly.type
_entity_poly.pdbx_seq_one_letter_code
_entity_poly.pdbx_strand_id
1 'polypeptide(L)' 'MRVAILAVGRLKSGPEADLVADYLARFARAGRALGLGPATVIEIDGRRGGGPEAEAALIAAKLPAGARLMALD' A
#
# COMPACT_ATOMS: atom_id res chain seq x y z
N MET A 1 15.47 0.52 -4.88
CA MET A 1 14.62 0.35 -3.67
C MET A 1 13.17 0.13 -4.09
N ARG A 2 12.40 -0.68 -3.36
CA ARG A 2 10.98 -0.95 -3.63
C ARG A 2 10.12 -0.33 -2.53
N VAL A 3 8.97 0.23 -2.90
CA VAL A 3 8.00 0.78 -1.95
C VAL A 3 6.68 0.02 -2.11
N ALA A 4 6.13 -0.43 -0.99
CA ALA A 4 4.82 -1.07 -0.92
C ALA A 4 3.97 -0.34 0.11
N ILE A 5 2.77 0.05 -0.30
CA ILE A 5 1.74 0.63 0.55
C ILE A 5 0.81 -0.51 0.92
N LEU A 6 0.78 -0.88 2.19
CA LEU A 6 -0.19 -1.85 2.71
C LEU A 6 -1.34 -1.08 3.33
N ALA A 7 -2.55 -1.26 2.79
CA ALA A 7 -3.74 -0.54 3.23
C ALA A 7 -4.87 -1.51 3.55
N VAL A 8 -5.60 -1.23 4.62
CA VAL A 8 -6.82 -1.97 4.98
C VAL A 8 -8.00 -1.40 4.19
N GLY A 9 -8.82 -2.30 3.65
CA GLY A 9 -9.94 -1.97 2.78
C GLY A 9 -9.57 -2.07 1.29
N ARG A 10 -10.61 -1.98 0.45
CA ARG A 10 -10.45 -1.91 -1.00
C ARG A 10 -10.93 -0.56 -1.51
N LEU A 11 -10.08 0.10 -2.27
CA LEU A 11 -10.40 1.35 -2.92
C LEU A 11 -11.41 1.09 -4.04
N LYS A 12 -12.54 1.80 -3.98
CA LYS A 12 -13.57 1.73 -5.02
C LYS A 12 -13.18 2.64 -6.18
N SER A 13 -13.68 2.33 -7.37
CA SER A 13 -13.59 3.25 -8.50
C SER A 13 -14.19 4.62 -8.14
N GLY A 14 -13.50 5.69 -8.53
CA GLY A 14 -13.96 7.06 -8.28
C GLY A 14 -12.79 8.04 -8.18
N PRO A 15 -13.07 9.30 -7.83
CA PRO A 15 -12.07 10.37 -7.82
C PRO A 15 -10.86 10.08 -6.92
N GLU A 16 -11.04 9.38 -5.81
CA GLU A 16 -9.95 8.98 -4.91
C GLU A 16 -9.03 7.93 -5.56
N ALA A 17 -9.60 6.97 -6.30
CA ALA A 17 -8.81 6.00 -7.07
C ALA A 17 -8.01 6.66 -8.18
N ASP A 18 -8.62 7.62 -8.88
CA ASP A 18 -7.95 8.39 -9.92
C ASP A 18 -6.79 9.22 -9.34
N LEU A 19 -7.02 9.83 -8.17
CA LEU A 19 -5.99 10.57 -7.45
C LEU A 19 -4.82 9.67 -7.06
N VAL A 20 -5.09 8.51 -6.45
CA VAL A 20 -4.05 7.54 -6.09
C VAL A 20 -3.28 7.08 -7.33
N ALA A 21 -3.96 6.75 -8.42
CA ALA A 21 -3.34 6.34 -9.67
C ALA A 21 -2.41 7.43 -10.25
N ASP A 22 -2.84 8.69 -10.27
CA ASP A 22 -2.03 9.82 -10.73
C ASP A 22 -0.76 9.96 -9.87
N TYR A 23 -0.87 9.92 -8.54
CA TYR A 23 0.29 10.03 -7.66
C TYR A 23 1.25 8.83 -7.76
N LEU A 24 0.75 7.62 -7.97
CA LEU A 24 1.59 6.45 -8.24
C LEU A 24 2.35 6.60 -9.57
N ALA A 25 1.71 7.13 -10.60
CA ALA A 25 2.36 7.41 -11.89
C ALA A 25 3.45 8.48 -11.76
N ARG A 26 3.17 9.56 -11.01
CA ARG A 26 4.16 10.61 -10.68
C ARG A 26 5.34 10.04 -9.91
N PHE A 27 5.08 9.20 -8.91
CA PHE A 27 6.11 8.53 -8.12
C PHE A 27 6.99 7.64 -8.99
N ALA A 28 6.41 6.83 -9.89
CA ALA A 28 7.17 5.97 -10.79
C ALA A 28 8.09 6.78 -11.72
N ARG A 29 7.62 7.93 -12.21
CA ARG A 29 8.41 8.82 -13.08
C ARG A 29 9.55 9.49 -12.32
N ALA A 30 9.27 10.12 -11.18
CA ALA A 30 10.27 10.85 -10.40
C ALA A 30 11.26 9.91 -9.69
N GLY A 31 10.75 8.80 -9.14
CA GLY A 31 11.50 7.83 -8.36
C GLY A 31 12.56 7.09 -9.15
N ARG A 32 12.35 6.88 -10.46
CA ARG A 32 13.32 6.16 -11.33
C ARG A 32 14.72 6.78 -11.27
N ALA A 33 14.82 8.11 -11.33
CA ALA A 33 16.10 8.82 -11.26
C ALA A 33 16.78 8.70 -9.88
N LEU A 34 16.01 8.39 -8.84
CA LEU A 34 16.46 8.22 -7.46
C LEU A 34 16.68 6.73 -7.09
N GLY A 35 16.63 5.83 -8.05
CA GLY A 35 16.73 4.38 -7.81
C GLY A 35 15.53 3.79 -7.07
N LEU A 36 14.39 4.49 -7.04
CA LEU A 36 13.12 3.98 -6.54
C LEU A 36 12.38 3.29 -7.69
N GLY A 37 11.98 2.04 -7.47
CA GLY A 37 11.02 1.36 -8.36
C GLY A 37 9.62 1.95 -8.19
N PRO A 38 8.65 1.58 -9.05
CA PRO A 38 7.26 1.99 -8.84
C PRO A 38 6.75 1.54 -7.47
N ALA A 39 5.93 2.36 -6.85
CA ALA A 39 5.23 1.97 -5.62
C ALA A 39 4.12 0.98 -5.98
N THR A 40 3.89 0.01 -5.10
CA THR A 40 2.80 -0.96 -5.22
C THR A 40 1.81 -0.74 -4.10
N VAL A 41 0.51 -0.92 -4.38
CA VAL A 41 -0.54 -0.88 -3.35
C VAL A 41 -1.02 -2.30 -3.13
N ILE A 42 -0.98 -2.74 -1.88
CA ILE A 42 -1.46 -4.05 -1.43
C ILE A 42 -2.65 -3.79 -0.52
N GLU A 43 -3.83 -4.07 -1.06
CA GLU A 43 -5.09 -3.93 -0.35
C GLU A 43 -5.41 -5.19 0.44
N ILE A 44 -5.85 -5.00 1.69
CA ILE A 44 -6.19 -6.07 2.62
C ILE A 44 -7.69 -6.03 2.87
N ASP A 45 -8.37 -7.16 2.69
CA ASP A 45 -9.82 -7.22 2.91
C ASP A 45 -10.15 -7.33 4.41
N GLY A 46 -10.47 -6.21 5.04
CA GLY A 46 -10.92 -6.14 6.44
C GLY A 46 -12.35 -6.66 6.66
N ARG A 47 -13.12 -6.99 5.60
CA ARG A 47 -14.53 -7.39 5.73
C ARG A 47 -14.74 -8.75 6.39
N ARG A 48 -13.69 -9.54 6.60
CA ARG A 48 -13.79 -10.83 7.31
C ARG A 48 -14.10 -10.66 8.81
N GLY A 49 -14.12 -9.44 9.33
CA GLY A 49 -14.40 -9.17 10.74
C GLY A 49 -13.26 -9.62 11.66
N GLY A 50 -13.35 -9.26 12.94
CA GLY A 50 -12.33 -9.59 13.95
C GLY A 50 -11.57 -8.39 14.52
N GLY A 51 -11.94 -7.18 14.13
CA GLY A 51 -11.40 -5.94 14.71
C GLY A 51 -9.91 -5.71 14.39
N PRO A 52 -9.28 -4.74 15.10
CA PRO A 52 -7.90 -4.32 14.83
C PRO A 52 -6.85 -5.44 14.88
N GLU A 53 -7.04 -6.44 15.74
CA GLU A 53 -6.12 -7.57 15.89
C GLU A 53 -6.12 -8.49 14.66
N ALA A 54 -7.30 -8.76 14.09
CA ALA A 54 -7.40 -9.55 12.87
C ALA A 54 -6.79 -8.81 11.66
N GLU A 55 -6.97 -7.49 11.58
CA GLU A 55 -6.35 -6.66 10.55
C GLU A 55 -4.83 -6.64 10.67
N ALA A 56 -4.30 -6.53 11.89
CA ALA A 56 -2.85 -6.59 12.14
C ALA A 56 -2.23 -7.90 11.65
N ALA A 57 -2.90 -9.03 11.90
CA ALA A 57 -2.44 -10.33 11.41
C ALA A 57 -2.43 -10.42 9.87
N LEU A 58 -3.44 -9.84 9.20
CA LEU A 58 -3.50 -9.78 7.75
C LEU A 58 -2.42 -8.86 7.16
N ILE A 59 -2.13 -7.72 7.80
CA ILE A 59 -1.03 -6.82 7.43
C ILE A 59 0.30 -7.55 7.56
N ALA A 60 0.54 -8.20 8.70
CA ALA A 60 1.77 -8.93 8.95
C ALA A 60 2.02 -10.04 7.90
N ALA A 61 0.97 -10.76 7.51
CA ALA A 61 1.04 -11.79 6.48
C ALA A 61 1.36 -11.27 5.06
N LYS A 62 1.21 -9.97 4.81
CA LYS A 62 1.49 -9.33 3.52
C LYS A 62 2.77 -8.51 3.50
N LEU A 63 3.46 -8.38 4.64
CA LEU A 63 4.72 -7.65 4.72
C LEU A 63 5.79 -8.31 3.82
N PRO A 64 6.41 -7.57 2.89
CA PRO A 64 7.53 -8.10 2.14
C PRO A 64 8.71 -8.41 3.07
N ALA A 65 9.31 -9.58 2.89
CA ALA A 65 10.47 -9.99 3.68
C ALA A 65 11.61 -8.95 3.59
N GLY A 66 12.17 -8.58 4.75
CA GLY A 66 13.26 -7.60 4.84
C GLY A 66 12.85 -6.14 4.59
N ALA A 67 11.56 -5.83 4.46
CA ALA A 67 11.09 -4.46 4.35
C ALA A 67 11.28 -3.69 5.66
N ARG A 68 11.60 -2.39 5.55
CA ARG A 68 11.46 -1.45 6.66
C ARG A 68 9.99 -1.07 6.78
N LEU A 69 9.44 -1.22 7.98
CA LEU A 69 8.06 -0.84 8.28
C LEU A 69 7.98 0.65 8.63
N MET A 70 7.06 1.35 7.98
CA MET A 70 6.66 2.72 8.33
C MET A 70 5.16 2.68 8.56
N ALA A 71 4.72 2.80 9.82
CA ALA A 71 3.32 2.84 10.17
C ALA A 71 2.79 4.29 10.09
N LEU A 72 1.59 4.44 9.56
CA LEU A 72 0.80 5.67 9.65
C LEU A 72 -0.13 5.48 10.86
N ASP A 73 -0.05 6.38 11.83
CA ASP A 73 -0.82 6.40 13.08
C ASP A 73 -1.61 7.71 13.15
#